data_AF-A0A8T0HFN8-F1
#
_entry.id   AF-A0A8T0HFN8-F1
#
_cell.length_a   1.000
_cell.length_b   1.000
_cell.length_c   1.000
_cell.angle_alpha   90.00
_cell.angle_beta   90.00
_cell.angle_gamma   90.00
#
_symmetry.space_group_name_H-M   'P 1'
#
loop_
_entity.id
_entity.type
_entity.pdbx_description
1 polymer ?
#
loop_
_entity_poly.entity_id
_entity_poly.type
_entity_poly.pdbx_seq_one_letter_code
_entity_poly.pdbx_strand_id
1 'polypeptide(L)'
;MGFRNAGDPEVTSIGVVFCLILLLDCLALVGGNAGSDFLNQKEQQVGMIVDQAIINYNKQCDLATTCGNPADCSHQSCAPLLGDATSSTCVNVSNNKYCPLAGPAASAKTCSFMNFDFRKSYVRVPETTNVKSADTLLTICAQRELDGLMKSISKPDVLTRLYFASVEGPWRTFPGSAQAKSDDCGKFDARCRTWYRTATSVTKVVVILIDIGPSMNSNLLPGSGAGTIFQAAKRIVAEFLRTLSSQDYVNIIVFDSTRVIQLSPSAVLVQDNNGTVGPELEFLKTELEKQTVQGQLRQSDLSGAMTAGLKNFDSNPLAAKVMIVITDGMFATLGNVTLPTANLSSLGVKTFIYKLPQTDDRDMYWANNSALTSQLCEVGGHFEPILKNLENPLLAIRSFYSYTAGLKRALTNDGPHYSYIYEDFDKIGGNITTVTKTAFGPSGELIGVAGITLYLDSLGNTTDQVLQVLQNKTTGNSLPGSPIVLTAANCTIVRQTVEPCGGNVQYALNSGLCPQTDDQSTIQPYMLSFV
;
A
#
# COMPACT_ATOMS: atom_id res chain seq x y z
N MET A 1 -22.22 -66.46 -20.00
CA MET A 1 -22.78 -66.25 -21.37
C MET A 1 -23.55 -64.94 -21.33
N GLY A 2 -23.39 -63.93 -22.18
CA GLY A 2 -22.50 -63.67 -23.30
C GLY A 2 -22.75 -62.22 -23.73
N PHE A 3 -21.65 -61.54 -24.04
CA PHE A 3 -21.41 -60.31 -24.79
C PHE A 3 -22.55 -59.39 -25.29
N ARG A 4 -22.43 -58.12 -24.86
CA ARG A 4 -22.34 -56.83 -25.60
C ARG A 4 -22.72 -56.75 -27.10
N ASN A 5 -23.49 -55.70 -27.38
CA ASN A 5 -23.27 -54.54 -28.30
C ASN A 5 -24.63 -54.11 -28.89
N ALA A 6 -24.94 -52.87 -29.25
CA ALA A 6 -24.43 -51.52 -29.07
C ALA A 6 -25.44 -50.62 -29.84
N GLY A 7 -25.63 -49.36 -29.45
CA GLY A 7 -26.20 -48.33 -30.35
C GLY A 7 -27.36 -47.51 -29.77
N ASP A 8 -26.99 -46.33 -29.25
CA ASP A 8 -27.74 -45.10 -28.97
C ASP A 8 -28.94 -45.11 -28.01
N PRO A 9 -29.00 -44.08 -27.13
CA PRO A 9 -29.89 -42.98 -27.48
C PRO A 9 -29.37 -41.56 -27.20
N GLU A 10 -29.84 -40.67 -28.07
CA GLU A 10 -30.40 -39.34 -27.81
C GLU A 10 -29.71 -38.37 -26.85
N VAL A 11 -29.27 -37.29 -27.48
CA VAL A 11 -29.03 -35.97 -26.91
C VAL A 11 -30.27 -35.49 -26.16
N THR A 12 -30.25 -35.52 -24.83
CA THR A 12 -31.17 -34.74 -23.99
C THR A 12 -30.42 -33.72 -23.14
N SER A 13 -30.74 -32.46 -23.45
CA SER A 13 -30.41 -31.22 -22.75
C SER A 13 -30.31 -31.35 -21.22
N ILE A 14 -29.08 -31.30 -20.69
CA ILE A 14 -28.79 -30.92 -19.30
C ILE A 14 -28.06 -29.58 -19.38
N GLY A 15 -28.83 -28.55 -19.68
CA GLY A 15 -28.30 -27.23 -20.01
C GLY A 15 -29.18 -26.08 -19.53
N VAL A 16 -29.98 -26.23 -18.47
CA VAL A 16 -30.74 -25.09 -17.89
C VAL A 16 -31.06 -25.35 -16.41
N VAL A 17 -30.07 -25.37 -15.51
CA VAL A 17 -30.35 -25.26 -14.05
C VAL A 17 -29.39 -24.31 -13.30
N PHE A 18 -28.32 -23.82 -13.93
CA PHE A 18 -27.35 -22.91 -13.27
C PHE A 18 -27.59 -21.40 -13.52
N CYS A 19 -28.76 -21.00 -14.01
CA CYS A 19 -29.07 -19.61 -14.36
C CYS A 19 -30.32 -19.05 -13.68
N LEU A 20 -30.54 -19.39 -12.40
CA LEU A 20 -31.69 -18.91 -11.63
C LEU A 20 -31.37 -18.58 -10.15
N ILE A 21 -30.11 -18.25 -9.83
CA ILE A 21 -29.68 -17.75 -8.51
C ILE A 21 -29.09 -16.31 -8.62
N LEU A 22 -29.47 -15.53 -9.63
CA LEU A 22 -28.98 -14.13 -9.78
C LEU A 22 -30.07 -13.07 -9.98
N LEU A 23 -31.33 -13.37 -9.70
CA LEU A 23 -32.42 -12.39 -9.74
C LEU A 23 -33.43 -12.65 -8.61
N LEU A 24 -32.97 -12.47 -7.37
CA LEU A 24 -33.83 -12.12 -6.26
C LEU A 24 -33.05 -11.17 -5.36
N ASP A 25 -33.06 -9.90 -5.75
CA ASP A 25 -32.94 -8.79 -4.81
C ASP A 25 -34.03 -8.99 -3.76
N CYS A 26 -33.65 -9.63 -2.66
CA CYS A 26 -34.45 -9.62 -1.46
C CYS A 26 -34.36 -8.18 -0.92
N LEU A 27 -35.30 -7.36 -1.37
CA LEU A 27 -35.78 -6.17 -0.66
C LEU A 27 -36.30 -6.63 0.71
N ALA A 28 -35.39 -6.96 1.61
CA ALA A 28 -35.62 -6.75 3.03
C ALA A 28 -35.55 -5.23 3.23
N LEU A 29 -36.69 -4.56 3.00
CA LEU A 29 -36.97 -3.23 3.53
C LEU A 29 -36.98 -3.33 5.07
N VAL A 30 -35.80 -3.47 5.66
CA VAL A 30 -35.55 -2.91 6.98
C VAL A 30 -35.68 -1.41 6.77
N GLY A 31 -36.50 -0.72 7.55
CA GLY A 31 -36.76 0.72 7.41
C GLY A 31 -35.51 1.58 7.65
N GLY A 32 -34.54 1.51 6.75
CA GLY A 32 -33.35 2.35 6.68
C GLY A 32 -33.67 3.65 5.93
N ASN A 33 -32.98 4.72 6.31
CA ASN A 33 -32.96 5.92 5.48
C ASN A 33 -32.10 5.65 4.22
N ALA A 34 -32.37 6.35 3.11
CA ALA A 34 -31.68 6.08 1.84
C ALA A 34 -30.15 6.26 1.93
N GLY A 35 -29.67 7.07 2.89
CA GLY A 35 -28.25 7.17 3.24
C GLY A 35 -27.64 5.85 3.75
N SER A 36 -28.35 5.13 4.64
CA SER A 36 -27.88 3.83 5.14
C SER A 36 -27.85 2.79 4.03
N ASP A 37 -28.88 2.74 3.19
CA ASP A 37 -28.94 1.79 2.08
C ASP A 37 -27.83 2.05 1.06
N PHE A 38 -27.57 3.33 0.77
CA PHE A 38 -26.46 3.74 -0.08
C PHE A 38 -25.13 3.27 0.48
N LEU A 39 -24.83 3.54 1.76
CA LEU A 39 -23.57 3.15 2.37
C LEU A 39 -23.41 1.64 2.49
N ASN A 40 -24.46 0.91 2.87
CA ASN A 40 -24.45 -0.56 2.92
C ASN A 40 -24.16 -1.18 1.55
N GLN A 41 -24.72 -0.60 0.48
CA GLN A 41 -24.38 -1.02 -0.89
C GLN A 41 -22.89 -0.78 -1.19
N LYS A 42 -22.32 0.36 -0.78
CA LYS A 42 -20.89 0.64 -1.00
C LYS A 42 -19.96 -0.27 -0.19
N GLU A 43 -20.36 -0.62 1.03
CA GLU A 43 -19.68 -1.62 1.86
C GLU A 43 -19.67 -3.02 1.21
N GLN A 44 -20.79 -3.45 0.64
CA GLN A 44 -20.87 -4.71 -0.11
C GLN A 44 -20.00 -4.67 -1.37
N GLN A 45 -20.08 -3.58 -2.14
CA GLN A 45 -19.32 -3.40 -3.38
C GLN A 45 -17.81 -3.41 -3.16
N VAL A 46 -17.30 -2.75 -2.11
CA VAL A 46 -15.87 -2.80 -1.79
C VAL A 46 -15.43 -4.21 -1.35
N GLY A 47 -16.32 -4.95 -0.68
CA GLY A 47 -16.13 -6.37 -0.36
C GLY A 47 -15.92 -7.23 -1.60
N MET A 48 -16.77 -7.05 -2.62
CA MET A 48 -16.66 -7.78 -3.89
C MET A 48 -15.30 -7.52 -4.59
N ILE A 49 -14.81 -6.27 -4.56
CA ILE A 49 -13.50 -5.92 -5.13
C ILE A 49 -12.38 -6.66 -4.39
N VAL A 50 -12.44 -6.72 -3.05
CA VAL A 50 -11.45 -7.47 -2.24
C VAL A 50 -11.48 -8.94 -2.58
N ASP A 51 -12.65 -9.56 -2.65
CA ASP A 51 -12.79 -11.00 -2.93
C ASP A 51 -12.18 -11.34 -4.30
N GLN A 52 -12.47 -10.52 -5.32
CA GLN A 52 -11.88 -10.70 -6.65
C GLN A 52 -10.36 -10.43 -6.65
N ALA A 53 -9.88 -9.43 -5.91
CA ALA A 53 -8.45 -9.14 -5.83
C ALA A 53 -7.65 -10.29 -5.18
N ILE A 54 -8.23 -10.97 -4.19
CA ILE A 54 -7.67 -12.17 -3.56
C ILE A 54 -7.64 -13.34 -4.55
N ILE A 55 -8.73 -13.56 -5.30
CA ILE A 55 -8.78 -14.58 -6.36
C ILE A 55 -7.69 -14.34 -7.40
N ASN A 56 -7.53 -13.09 -7.84
CA ASN A 56 -6.52 -12.69 -8.80
C ASN A 56 -5.10 -12.93 -8.27
N TYR A 57 -4.84 -12.55 -7.02
CA TYR A 57 -3.55 -12.78 -6.36
C TYR A 57 -3.18 -14.27 -6.31
N ASN A 58 -4.14 -15.12 -5.92
CA ASN A 58 -3.92 -16.57 -5.86
C ASN A 58 -3.66 -17.21 -7.23
N LYS A 59 -4.08 -16.55 -8.32
CA LYS A 59 -3.88 -16.99 -9.72
C LYS A 59 -2.83 -16.17 -10.45
N GLN A 60 -2.08 -15.31 -9.76
CA GLN A 60 -1.24 -14.29 -10.40
C GLN A 60 -0.20 -14.88 -11.36
N CYS A 61 0.33 -16.07 -11.06
CA CYS A 61 1.31 -16.74 -11.90
C CYS A 61 0.69 -17.26 -13.20
N ASP A 62 -0.54 -17.79 -13.15
CA ASP A 62 -1.26 -18.24 -14.34
C ASP A 62 -1.67 -17.04 -15.21
N LEU A 63 -2.20 -15.99 -14.57
CA LEU A 63 -2.63 -14.76 -15.23
C LEU A 63 -1.47 -14.02 -15.90
N ALA A 64 -0.25 -14.11 -15.35
CA ALA A 64 0.94 -13.52 -15.93
C ALA A 64 1.30 -14.08 -17.32
N THR A 65 0.94 -15.34 -17.60
CA THR A 65 1.26 -15.99 -18.89
C THR A 65 0.53 -15.38 -20.08
N THR A 66 -0.62 -14.74 -19.85
CA THR A 66 -1.49 -14.17 -20.88
C THR A 66 -1.35 -12.65 -21.03
N CYS A 67 -0.60 -12.00 -20.13
CA CYS A 67 -0.38 -10.54 -20.18
C CYS A 67 0.29 -10.01 -21.43
N GLY A 68 1.04 -10.84 -22.16
CA GLY A 68 1.79 -10.40 -23.33
C GLY A 68 0.92 -9.88 -24.48
N ASN A 69 -0.39 -10.15 -24.44
CA ASN A 69 -1.33 -9.76 -25.48
C ASN A 69 -1.68 -8.26 -25.35
N PRO A 70 -1.55 -7.45 -26.43
CA PRO A 70 -1.99 -6.06 -26.44
C PRO A 70 -3.48 -5.84 -26.10
N ALA A 71 -4.32 -6.87 -26.24
CA ALA A 71 -5.71 -6.80 -25.79
C ALA A 71 -5.88 -6.90 -24.26
N ASP A 72 -4.89 -7.46 -23.57
CA ASP A 72 -4.93 -7.86 -22.15
C ASP A 72 -3.95 -7.06 -21.27
N CYS A 73 -3.33 -6.01 -21.84
CA CYS A 73 -2.42 -5.10 -21.14
C CYS A 73 -3.17 -3.98 -20.42
N SER A 74 -2.53 -3.38 -19.42
CA SER A 74 -3.14 -2.29 -18.63
C SER A 74 -2.67 -0.92 -19.12
N HIS A 75 -3.58 0.05 -19.17
CA HIS A 75 -3.22 1.41 -19.60
C HIS A 75 -2.63 2.23 -18.45
N GLN A 76 -1.56 2.98 -18.69
CA GLN A 76 -0.92 3.81 -17.66
C GLN A 76 -1.55 5.20 -17.59
N SER A 77 -2.12 5.57 -16.43
CA SER A 77 -2.77 6.88 -16.24
C SER A 77 -1.86 8.08 -16.52
N CYS A 78 -0.57 8.01 -16.16
CA CYS A 78 0.37 9.12 -16.32
C CYS A 78 1.03 9.21 -17.70
N ALA A 79 0.55 8.44 -18.68
CA ALA A 79 1.06 8.40 -20.04
C ALA A 79 -0.11 8.47 -21.03
N PRO A 80 -0.74 9.65 -21.20
CA PRO A 80 -1.90 9.79 -22.08
C PRO A 80 -1.55 9.44 -23.53
N LEU A 81 -2.43 8.70 -24.20
CA LEU A 81 -2.34 8.34 -25.62
C LEU A 81 -3.42 9.07 -26.44
N LEU A 82 -3.22 9.21 -27.76
CA LEU A 82 -4.18 9.90 -28.64
C LEU A 82 -5.58 9.24 -28.60
N GLY A 83 -5.61 7.90 -28.50
CA GLY A 83 -6.83 7.11 -28.40
C GLY A 83 -7.59 7.25 -27.07
N ASP A 84 -7.02 7.88 -26.04
CA ASP A 84 -7.72 8.08 -24.77
C ASP A 84 -8.89 9.06 -24.93
N ALA A 85 -8.73 10.09 -25.76
CA ALA A 85 -9.75 11.12 -25.97
C ALA A 85 -10.98 10.59 -26.72
N THR A 86 -10.80 9.75 -27.73
CA THR A 86 -11.89 9.22 -28.58
C THR A 86 -12.76 8.19 -27.86
N SER A 87 -12.29 7.75 -26.71
CA SER A 87 -12.72 6.51 -26.09
C SER A 87 -13.15 6.72 -24.62
N SER A 88 -13.09 7.99 -24.19
CA SER A 88 -13.56 8.49 -22.91
C SER A 88 -14.86 9.26 -23.03
N THR A 89 -15.58 9.38 -21.92
CA THR A 89 -16.73 10.27 -21.73
C THR A 89 -16.30 11.48 -20.90
N CYS A 90 -16.67 12.68 -21.35
CA CYS A 90 -16.42 13.91 -20.63
C CYS A 90 -17.44 14.05 -19.48
N VAL A 91 -16.97 14.10 -18.23
CA VAL A 91 -17.80 14.18 -17.03
C VAL A 91 -17.55 15.50 -16.32
N ASN A 92 -18.61 16.11 -15.79
CA ASN A 92 -18.51 17.30 -14.97
C ASN A 92 -17.90 16.96 -13.60
N VAL A 93 -16.87 17.71 -13.21
CA VAL A 93 -16.13 17.57 -11.95
C VAL A 93 -15.98 18.94 -11.29
N SER A 94 -15.83 18.98 -9.96
CA SER A 94 -15.68 20.25 -9.25
C SER A 94 -14.42 20.99 -9.65
N ASN A 95 -13.31 20.26 -9.85
CA ASN A 95 -12.05 20.83 -10.34
C ASN A 95 -11.17 19.75 -10.99
N ASN A 96 -10.53 20.05 -12.11
CA ASN A 96 -9.59 19.14 -12.78
C ASN A 96 -8.17 19.69 -12.64
N LYS A 97 -7.38 19.10 -11.74
CA LYS A 97 -5.97 19.45 -11.50
C LYS A 97 -5.09 19.31 -12.76
N TYR A 98 -5.45 18.42 -13.68
CA TYR A 98 -4.66 18.07 -14.86
C TYR A 98 -5.15 18.78 -16.13
N CYS A 99 -5.81 19.93 -15.98
CA CYS A 99 -6.40 20.61 -17.11
C CYS A 99 -5.35 21.09 -18.13
N PRO A 100 -5.48 20.72 -19.42
CA PRO A 100 -4.53 21.10 -20.46
C PRO A 100 -4.67 22.55 -20.96
N LEU A 101 -5.74 23.27 -20.58
CA LEU A 101 -5.93 24.69 -20.93
C LEU A 101 -5.06 25.64 -20.09
N ALA A 102 -4.18 25.12 -19.24
CA ALA A 102 -3.26 25.89 -18.41
C ALA A 102 -2.04 26.41 -19.23
N GLY A 103 -2.28 27.33 -20.17
CA GLY A 103 -1.22 28.13 -20.78
C GLY A 103 -0.73 29.27 -19.84
N PRO A 104 0.35 29.99 -20.16
CA PRO A 104 0.86 31.10 -19.33
C PRO A 104 -0.13 32.26 -19.13
N ALA A 105 -1.20 32.32 -19.93
CA ALA A 105 -2.30 33.29 -19.82
C ALA A 105 -3.53 32.74 -19.06
N ALA A 106 -3.49 31.51 -18.53
CA ALA A 106 -4.60 30.86 -17.85
C ALA A 106 -4.50 30.95 -16.33
N SER A 107 -4.08 32.10 -15.82
CA SER A 107 -4.27 32.43 -14.41
C SER A 107 -5.78 32.50 -14.13
N ALA A 108 -6.29 31.52 -13.38
CA ALA A 108 -7.63 31.47 -12.76
C ALA A 108 -8.79 30.72 -13.47
N LYS A 109 -8.58 29.79 -14.41
CA LYS A 109 -9.67 28.89 -14.84
C LYS A 109 -9.49 27.46 -14.32
N THR A 110 -10.26 27.11 -13.28
CA THR A 110 -10.52 25.71 -12.88
C THR A 110 -11.32 25.03 -13.98
N CYS A 111 -10.85 23.88 -14.47
CA CYS A 111 -11.61 23.12 -15.44
C CYS A 111 -12.59 22.21 -14.73
N SER A 112 -13.88 22.37 -15.03
CA SER A 112 -14.96 21.59 -14.40
C SER A 112 -15.29 20.32 -15.17
N PHE A 113 -14.34 19.80 -15.97
CA PHE A 113 -14.55 18.61 -16.79
C PHE A 113 -13.30 17.73 -16.80
N MET A 114 -13.52 16.42 -16.75
CA MET A 114 -12.48 15.40 -16.87
C MET A 114 -12.97 14.24 -17.74
N ASN A 115 -12.08 13.70 -18.56
CA ASN A 115 -12.37 12.53 -19.40
C ASN A 115 -12.18 11.24 -18.60
N PHE A 116 -13.19 10.38 -18.64
CA PHE A 116 -13.19 9.06 -18.03
C PHE A 116 -13.52 7.96 -19.04
N ASP A 117 -12.73 6.88 -19.06
CA ASP A 117 -13.00 5.68 -19.83
C ASP A 117 -13.80 4.68 -18.98
N PHE A 118 -15.10 4.55 -19.27
CA PHE A 118 -16.00 3.61 -18.59
C PHE A 118 -15.93 2.18 -19.15
N ARG A 119 -15.01 1.89 -20.07
CA ARG A 119 -14.85 0.55 -20.66
C ARG A 119 -13.77 -0.27 -19.98
N LYS A 120 -12.75 0.39 -19.39
CA LYS A 120 -11.60 -0.25 -18.74
C LYS A 120 -11.03 0.61 -17.61
N SER A 121 -10.27 0.00 -16.72
CA SER A 121 -9.54 0.70 -15.66
C SER A 121 -8.13 1.10 -16.10
N TYR A 122 -7.55 2.10 -15.44
CA TYR A 122 -6.19 2.57 -15.71
C TYR A 122 -5.32 2.35 -14.46
N VAL A 123 -4.01 2.22 -14.68
CA VAL A 123 -3.02 1.97 -13.63
C VAL A 123 -2.10 3.17 -13.44
N ARG A 124 -1.90 3.55 -12.19
CA ARG A 124 -0.90 4.52 -11.76
C ARG A 124 0.18 3.81 -10.96
N VAL A 125 1.44 4.13 -11.24
CA VAL A 125 2.61 3.55 -10.54
C VAL A 125 3.39 4.70 -9.91
N PRO A 126 3.74 4.62 -8.62
CA PRO A 126 4.54 5.65 -7.95
C PRO A 126 5.94 5.77 -8.56
N GLU A 127 6.55 6.96 -8.49
CA GLU A 127 7.94 7.18 -8.93
C GLU A 127 8.96 6.30 -8.18
N THR A 128 8.67 5.96 -6.93
CA THR A 128 9.46 5.06 -6.09
C THR A 128 9.18 3.58 -6.38
N THR A 129 8.59 3.24 -7.53
CA THR A 129 8.28 1.87 -7.91
C THR A 129 8.82 1.59 -9.30
N ASN A 130 9.75 0.66 -9.41
CA ASN A 130 10.25 0.20 -10.70
C ASN A 130 9.17 -0.61 -11.40
N VAL A 131 8.54 0.00 -12.41
CA VAL A 131 7.46 -0.62 -13.21
C VAL A 131 7.88 -1.90 -13.92
N LYS A 132 9.18 -2.12 -14.14
CA LYS A 132 9.73 -3.32 -14.79
C LYS A 132 10.04 -4.46 -13.81
N SER A 133 9.90 -4.23 -12.50
CA SER A 133 10.10 -5.28 -11.51
C SER A 133 9.04 -6.38 -11.64
N ALA A 134 9.43 -7.64 -11.41
CA ALA A 134 8.53 -8.78 -11.51
C ALA A 134 7.31 -8.65 -10.58
N ASP A 135 7.52 -8.22 -9.32
CA ASP A 135 6.44 -8.04 -8.34
C ASP A 135 5.40 -7.00 -8.83
N THR A 136 5.87 -5.88 -9.42
CA THR A 136 5.00 -4.85 -10.00
C THR A 136 4.23 -5.37 -11.22
N LEU A 137 4.92 -6.01 -12.16
CA LEU A 137 4.29 -6.51 -13.39
C LEU A 137 3.27 -7.62 -13.12
N LEU A 138 3.58 -8.55 -12.22
CA LEU A 138 2.65 -9.60 -11.77
C LEU A 138 1.36 -9.00 -11.22
N THR A 139 1.50 -8.00 -10.36
CA THR A 139 0.37 -7.30 -9.74
C THR A 139 -0.48 -6.57 -10.78
N ILE A 140 0.15 -5.76 -11.63
CA ILE A 140 -0.55 -5.03 -12.70
C ILE A 140 -1.33 -6.02 -13.56
N CYS A 141 -0.69 -7.12 -13.93
CA CYS A 141 -1.26 -8.16 -14.76
C CYS A 141 -2.46 -8.84 -14.11
N ALA A 142 -2.25 -9.48 -12.96
CA ALA A 142 -3.27 -10.28 -12.29
C ALA A 142 -4.51 -9.45 -11.95
N GLN A 143 -4.31 -8.20 -11.52
CA GLN A 143 -5.41 -7.35 -11.10
C GLN A 143 -6.22 -6.75 -12.27
N ARG A 144 -5.88 -7.01 -13.54
CA ARG A 144 -6.71 -6.59 -14.68
C ARG A 144 -8.09 -7.25 -14.69
N GLU A 145 -8.19 -8.43 -14.10
CA GLU A 145 -9.46 -9.18 -14.00
C GLU A 145 -10.47 -8.47 -13.08
N LEU A 146 -10.06 -7.39 -12.38
CA LEU A 146 -10.99 -6.49 -11.68
C LEU A 146 -11.87 -5.66 -12.63
N ASP A 147 -11.46 -5.44 -13.88
CA ASP A 147 -12.15 -4.52 -14.80
C ASP A 147 -13.61 -4.91 -15.04
N GLY A 148 -13.86 -6.21 -15.29
CA GLY A 148 -15.21 -6.72 -15.51
C GLY A 148 -16.12 -6.50 -14.30
N LEU A 149 -15.60 -6.78 -13.10
CA LEU A 149 -16.33 -6.56 -11.85
C LEU A 149 -16.57 -5.07 -11.62
N MET A 150 -15.53 -4.24 -11.65
CA MET A 150 -15.64 -2.78 -11.41
C MET A 150 -16.60 -2.12 -12.39
N LYS A 151 -16.59 -2.54 -13.65
CA LYS A 151 -17.56 -2.08 -14.65
C LYS A 151 -18.99 -2.49 -14.31
N SER A 152 -19.21 -3.71 -13.83
CA SER A 152 -20.55 -4.22 -13.49
C SER A 152 -21.19 -3.54 -12.27
N ILE A 153 -20.38 -3.12 -11.30
CA ILE A 153 -20.85 -2.50 -10.05
C ILE A 153 -20.77 -0.96 -10.06
N SER A 154 -20.06 -0.38 -11.03
CA SER A 154 -20.02 1.06 -11.25
C SER A 154 -21.30 1.57 -11.90
N LYS A 155 -21.68 2.79 -11.57
CA LYS A 155 -22.87 3.48 -12.05
C LYS A 155 -22.45 4.74 -12.80
N PRO A 156 -22.54 4.78 -14.15
CA PRO A 156 -22.04 5.92 -14.93
C PRO A 156 -22.70 7.27 -14.62
N ASP A 157 -23.93 7.25 -14.08
CA ASP A 157 -24.72 8.43 -13.70
C ASP A 157 -24.28 9.07 -12.38
N VAL A 158 -23.54 8.36 -11.53
CA VAL A 158 -23.00 8.87 -10.27
C VAL A 158 -21.49 8.71 -10.26
N LEU A 159 -20.76 9.84 -10.32
CA LEU A 159 -19.30 9.82 -10.27
C LEU A 159 -18.84 9.13 -8.97
N THR A 160 -18.31 7.93 -9.13
CA THR A 160 -17.68 7.13 -8.08
C THR A 160 -16.42 6.51 -8.69
N ARG A 161 -15.31 6.54 -7.93
CA ARG A 161 -14.07 5.88 -8.35
C ARG A 161 -13.89 4.63 -7.51
N LEU A 162 -13.82 3.50 -8.18
CA LEU A 162 -13.58 2.18 -7.62
C LEU A 162 -12.14 1.81 -7.91
N TYR A 163 -11.43 1.28 -6.94
CA TYR A 163 -10.01 0.98 -7.15
C TYR A 163 -9.50 -0.12 -6.23
N PHE A 164 -8.35 -0.65 -6.64
CA PHE A 164 -7.50 -1.50 -5.84
C PHE A 164 -6.07 -0.95 -5.87
N ALA A 165 -5.48 -0.72 -4.70
CA ALA A 165 -4.06 -0.39 -4.55
C ALA A 165 -3.31 -1.55 -3.92
N SER A 166 -2.26 -2.00 -4.59
CA SER A 166 -1.42 -3.08 -4.11
C SER A 166 -0.32 -2.59 -3.17
N VAL A 167 0.19 -3.47 -2.30
CA VAL A 167 1.37 -3.18 -1.47
C VAL A 167 2.63 -2.96 -2.32
N GLU A 168 2.66 -3.51 -3.53
CA GLU A 168 3.70 -3.32 -4.53
C GLU A 168 3.73 -1.89 -5.09
N GLY A 169 2.68 -1.08 -4.86
CA GLY A 169 2.61 0.32 -5.31
C GLY A 169 1.58 0.60 -6.41
N PRO A 170 1.36 -0.28 -7.41
CA PRO A 170 0.35 -0.04 -8.44
C PRO A 170 -1.05 0.24 -7.87
N TRP A 171 -1.70 1.26 -8.42
CA TRP A 171 -3.08 1.64 -8.13
C TRP A 171 -3.91 1.54 -9.40
N ARG A 172 -4.84 0.60 -9.44
CA ARG A 172 -5.80 0.41 -10.53
C ARG A 172 -7.09 1.13 -10.20
N THR A 173 -7.55 2.01 -11.07
CA THR A 173 -8.75 2.85 -10.86
C THR A 173 -9.72 2.78 -12.02
N PHE A 174 -11.00 2.62 -11.69
CA PHE A 174 -12.13 2.59 -12.59
C PHE A 174 -13.15 3.69 -12.20
N PRO A 175 -13.74 4.42 -13.17
CA PRO A 175 -13.39 4.41 -14.59
C PRO A 175 -11.95 4.89 -14.83
N GLY A 176 -11.38 4.43 -15.94
CA GLY A 176 -10.04 4.82 -16.35
C GLY A 176 -9.95 6.33 -16.56
N SER A 177 -8.80 6.93 -16.25
CA SER A 177 -8.56 8.34 -16.54
C SER A 177 -7.11 8.54 -16.92
N ALA A 178 -6.88 9.09 -18.12
CA ALA A 178 -5.59 9.60 -18.51
C ALA A 178 -5.36 10.95 -17.83
N GLN A 179 -4.19 11.12 -17.24
CA GLN A 179 -3.77 12.34 -16.58
C GLN A 179 -2.59 12.91 -17.36
N ALA A 180 -2.58 14.24 -17.56
CA ALA A 180 -1.46 14.90 -18.20
C ALA A 180 -0.16 14.49 -17.51
N LYS A 181 0.90 14.23 -18.30
CA LYS A 181 2.24 13.89 -17.80
C LYS A 181 2.85 15.13 -17.15
N SER A 182 2.39 15.44 -15.94
CA SER A 182 2.97 16.44 -15.06
C SER A 182 3.81 15.75 -14.00
N ASP A 183 4.74 16.50 -13.41
CA ASP A 183 5.55 16.05 -12.27
C ASP A 183 4.69 15.57 -11.09
N ASP A 184 3.42 15.98 -11.03
CA ASP A 184 2.51 15.58 -9.97
C ASP A 184 1.82 14.23 -10.24
N CYS A 185 1.87 13.72 -11.47
CA CYS A 185 1.26 12.42 -11.76
C CYS A 185 2.03 11.27 -11.09
N GLY A 186 3.36 11.27 -11.16
CA GLY A 186 4.18 10.23 -10.53
C GLY A 186 4.30 10.32 -9.00
N LYS A 187 4.08 11.51 -8.41
CA LYS A 187 4.11 11.74 -6.94
C LYS A 187 2.96 11.08 -6.16
N PHE A 188 1.96 10.54 -6.84
CA PHE A 188 0.89 9.80 -6.18
C PHE A 188 1.37 8.40 -5.83
N ASP A 189 1.34 8.11 -4.54
CA ASP A 189 1.49 6.78 -4.00
C ASP A 189 0.26 6.49 -3.13
N ALA A 190 -0.49 5.45 -3.51
CA ALA A 190 -1.69 5.02 -2.80
C ALA A 190 -1.39 4.68 -1.33
N ARG A 191 -0.21 4.10 -1.05
CA ARG A 191 0.21 3.68 0.30
C ARG A 191 0.39 4.85 1.26
N CYS A 192 0.64 6.04 0.71
CA CYS A 192 0.73 7.29 1.48
C CYS A 192 -0.59 8.09 1.52
N ARG A 193 -1.70 7.54 0.99
CA ARG A 193 -2.99 8.24 1.02
C ARG A 193 -3.77 7.94 2.30
N THR A 194 -4.57 8.92 2.70
CA THR A 194 -5.44 8.87 3.87
C THR A 194 -6.28 7.59 3.94
N TRP A 195 -6.96 7.23 2.86
CA TRP A 195 -7.82 6.05 2.82
C TRP A 195 -7.04 4.76 3.01
N TYR A 196 -5.85 4.64 2.42
CA TYR A 196 -5.00 3.45 2.54
C TYR A 196 -4.46 3.31 3.96
N ARG A 197 -3.94 4.39 4.54
CA ARG A 197 -3.48 4.40 5.94
C ARG A 197 -4.61 4.09 6.91
N THR A 198 -5.80 4.63 6.68
CA THR A 198 -6.98 4.37 7.52
C THR A 198 -7.36 2.90 7.52
N ALA A 199 -7.20 2.22 6.37
CA ALA A 199 -7.50 0.81 6.22
C ALA A 199 -6.41 -0.13 6.78
N THR A 200 -5.16 0.33 6.87
CA THR A 200 -3.99 -0.54 7.13
C THR A 200 -3.22 -0.20 8.40
N SER A 201 -3.67 0.80 9.16
CA SER A 201 -2.94 1.31 10.31
C SER A 201 -3.79 1.49 11.56
N VAL A 202 -3.07 1.50 12.67
CA VAL A 202 -3.55 1.84 14.00
C VAL A 202 -2.64 2.95 14.54
N THR A 203 -3.14 3.70 15.53
CA THR A 203 -2.30 4.64 16.27
C THR A 203 -1.12 3.92 16.91
N LYS A 204 0.10 4.38 16.62
CA LYS A 204 1.34 3.71 17.05
C LYS A 204 2.43 4.71 17.44
N VAL A 205 3.31 4.27 18.34
CA VAL A 205 4.61 4.88 18.60
C VAL A 205 5.67 4.03 17.90
N VAL A 206 6.44 4.64 17.00
CA VAL A 206 7.49 3.97 16.23
C VAL A 206 8.85 4.51 16.63
N VAL A 207 9.75 3.61 17.03
CA VAL A 207 11.17 3.94 17.25
C VAL A 207 11.98 3.28 16.15
N ILE A 208 12.63 4.09 15.31
CA ILE A 208 13.43 3.61 14.19
C ILE A 208 14.91 3.65 14.61
N LEU A 209 15.57 2.51 14.61
CA LEU A 209 17.01 2.37 14.84
C LEU A 209 17.71 2.21 13.49
N ILE A 210 18.63 3.10 13.17
CA ILE A 210 19.43 3.04 11.94
C ILE A 210 20.89 2.83 12.30
N ASP A 211 21.46 1.75 11.80
CA ASP A 211 22.89 1.49 11.92
C ASP A 211 23.70 2.52 11.12
N ILE A 212 24.70 3.13 11.75
CA ILE A 212 25.64 4.06 11.13
C ILE A 212 27.09 3.57 11.22
N GLY A 213 27.30 2.29 11.57
CA GLY A 213 28.62 1.69 11.63
C GLY A 213 29.34 1.68 10.27
N PRO A 214 30.69 1.60 10.22
CA PRO A 214 31.48 1.77 9.01
C PRO A 214 31.09 0.86 7.83
N SER A 215 30.56 -0.33 8.11
CA SER A 215 30.12 -1.30 7.11
C SER A 215 28.87 -0.85 6.35
N MET A 216 28.09 0.09 6.88
CA MET A 216 26.94 0.69 6.20
C MET A 216 27.35 1.57 5.00
N ASN A 217 28.64 1.89 4.85
CA ASN A 217 29.17 2.60 3.68
C ASN A 217 29.44 1.67 2.48
N SER A 218 29.30 0.35 2.65
CA SER A 218 29.39 -0.60 1.55
C SER A 218 28.29 -0.35 0.50
N ASN A 219 28.60 -0.65 -0.76
CA ASN A 219 27.61 -0.62 -1.84
C ASN A 219 26.58 -1.74 -1.66
N LEU A 220 25.37 -1.48 -2.14
CA LEU A 220 24.33 -2.50 -2.27
C LEU A 220 24.73 -3.57 -3.28
N LEU A 221 24.16 -4.77 -3.12
CA LEU A 221 24.25 -5.84 -4.11
C LEU A 221 23.75 -5.38 -5.49
N PRO A 222 24.41 -5.79 -6.60
CA PRO A 222 23.89 -5.57 -7.94
C PRO A 222 22.47 -6.13 -8.08
N GLY A 223 21.56 -5.33 -8.63
CA GLY A 223 20.15 -5.70 -8.82
C GLY A 223 19.25 -5.45 -7.60
N SER A 224 19.79 -5.14 -6.42
CA SER A 224 18.99 -4.77 -5.24
C SER A 224 18.62 -3.28 -5.23
N GLY A 225 19.43 -2.43 -5.86
CA GLY A 225 19.25 -0.98 -5.97
C GLY A 225 20.57 -0.26 -6.23
N ALA A 226 20.60 1.07 -6.05
CA ALA A 226 21.79 1.91 -6.24
C ALA A 226 22.26 2.63 -4.96
N GLY A 227 23.57 2.86 -4.85
CA GLY A 227 24.19 3.58 -3.73
C GLY A 227 24.67 2.68 -2.58
N THR A 228 24.94 3.30 -1.43
CA THR A 228 25.38 2.58 -0.23
C THR A 228 24.21 2.01 0.56
N ILE A 229 24.50 1.06 1.46
CA ILE A 229 23.51 0.49 2.38
C ILE A 229 22.87 1.58 3.24
N PHE A 230 23.68 2.51 3.78
CA PHE A 230 23.19 3.64 4.56
C PHE A 230 22.25 4.54 3.75
N GLN A 231 22.57 4.81 2.48
CA GLN A 231 21.67 5.56 1.60
C GLN A 231 20.34 4.83 1.38
N ALA A 232 20.34 3.50 1.26
CA ALA A 232 19.11 2.72 1.19
C ALA A 232 18.31 2.79 2.49
N ALA A 233 18.96 2.67 3.64
CA ALA A 233 18.32 2.79 4.95
C ALA A 233 17.63 4.16 5.11
N LYS A 234 18.32 5.26 4.77
CA LYS A 234 17.73 6.60 4.76
C LYS A 234 16.51 6.70 3.84
N ARG A 235 16.58 6.15 2.62
CA ARG A 235 15.44 6.15 1.67
C ARG A 235 14.25 5.36 2.21
N ILE A 236 14.46 4.20 2.84
CA ILE A 236 13.40 3.42 3.51
C ILE A 236 12.73 4.26 4.58
N VAL A 237 13.51 4.91 5.44
CA VAL A 237 12.96 5.74 6.51
C VAL A 237 12.23 6.96 5.96
N ALA A 238 12.78 7.64 4.96
CA ALA A 238 12.15 8.81 4.34
C ALA A 238 10.77 8.47 3.74
N GLU A 239 10.66 7.36 3.02
CA GLU A 239 9.37 6.90 2.48
C GLU A 239 8.44 6.38 3.60
N PHE A 240 8.98 5.66 4.58
CA PHE A 240 8.20 5.21 5.74
C PHE A 240 7.52 6.39 6.47
N LEU A 241 8.24 7.49 6.70
CA LEU A 241 7.69 8.67 7.37
C LEU A 241 6.49 9.28 6.63
N ARG A 242 6.37 9.10 5.30
CA ARG A 242 5.19 9.54 4.51
C ARG A 242 3.95 8.65 4.74
N THR A 243 4.13 7.46 5.30
CA THR A 243 3.05 6.51 5.60
C THR A 243 2.50 6.65 7.02
N LEU A 244 3.13 7.47 7.85
CA LEU A 244 2.62 7.76 9.18
C LEU A 244 1.34 8.60 9.10
N SER A 245 0.45 8.35 10.04
CA SER A 245 -0.81 9.07 10.22
C SER A 245 -0.66 10.17 11.27
N SER A 246 -1.58 11.13 11.29
CA SER A 246 -1.54 12.28 12.19
C SER A 246 -1.33 11.93 13.67
N GLN A 247 -1.99 10.88 14.14
CA GLN A 247 -1.98 10.44 15.54
C GLN A 247 -0.78 9.55 15.90
N ASP A 248 0.11 9.24 14.95
CA ASP A 248 1.30 8.44 15.21
C ASP A 248 2.40 9.27 15.85
N TYR A 249 3.25 8.61 16.64
CA TYR A 249 4.46 9.19 17.20
C TYR A 249 5.68 8.49 16.60
N VAL A 250 6.75 9.24 16.34
CA VAL A 250 7.99 8.67 15.78
C VAL A 250 9.24 9.29 16.40
N ASN A 251 10.26 8.47 16.63
CA ASN A 251 11.63 8.94 16.81
C ASN A 251 12.60 8.12 15.95
N ILE A 252 13.74 8.70 15.64
CA ILE A 252 14.85 8.04 14.96
C ILE A 252 16.06 8.07 15.89
N ILE A 253 16.70 6.92 16.05
CA ILE A 253 17.94 6.76 16.78
C ILE A 253 18.97 6.19 15.81
N VAL A 254 20.13 6.82 15.72
CA VAL A 254 21.27 6.30 14.96
C VAL A 254 22.31 5.74 15.90
N PHE A 255 22.95 4.64 15.51
CA PHE A 255 23.89 3.96 16.40
C PHE A 255 25.06 3.29 15.68
N ASP A 256 26.20 3.18 16.37
CA ASP A 256 27.35 2.39 15.97
C ASP A 256 27.92 1.60 17.16
N SER A 257 29.20 1.24 17.12
CA SER A 257 29.91 0.54 18.21
C SER A 257 29.97 1.27 19.56
N THR A 258 29.92 2.60 19.59
CA THR A 258 30.15 3.42 20.80
C THR A 258 29.12 4.52 20.99
N ARG A 259 28.34 4.86 19.96
CA ARG A 259 27.41 5.98 19.97
C ARG A 259 25.99 5.50 19.76
N VAL A 260 25.09 6.10 20.52
CA VAL A 260 23.64 5.97 20.38
C VAL A 260 23.07 7.38 20.46
N ILE A 261 22.59 7.89 19.33
CA ILE A 261 22.16 9.29 19.19
C ILE A 261 20.67 9.30 18.87
N GLN A 262 19.87 9.86 19.77
CA GLN A 262 18.45 10.13 19.48
C GLN A 262 18.35 11.44 18.71
N LEU A 263 17.72 11.42 17.53
CA LEU A 263 17.58 12.62 16.69
C LEU A 263 16.58 13.62 17.28
N SER A 264 15.66 13.15 18.13
CA SER A 264 14.80 13.97 18.99
C SER A 264 14.89 13.48 20.45
N PRO A 265 14.74 14.36 21.46
CA PRO A 265 14.73 13.95 22.88
C PRO A 265 13.62 12.95 23.25
N SER A 266 12.53 12.93 22.48
CA SER A 266 11.40 12.00 22.64
C SER A 266 10.70 11.79 21.30
N ALA A 267 9.86 10.75 21.21
CA ALA A 267 9.03 10.53 20.02
C ALA A 267 8.08 11.70 19.80
N VAL A 268 8.06 12.20 18.57
CA VAL A 268 7.32 13.38 18.16
C VAL A 268 6.02 12.97 17.47
N LEU A 269 4.96 13.73 17.70
CA LEU A 269 3.68 13.55 17.02
C LEU A 269 3.82 13.94 15.53
N VAL A 270 3.22 13.16 14.63
CA VAL A 270 3.39 13.32 13.18
C VAL A 270 2.61 14.51 12.62
N GLN A 271 1.37 14.73 13.06
CA GLN A 271 0.62 15.95 12.77
C GLN A 271 -0.14 16.39 14.01
N ASP A 272 -0.31 17.71 14.17
CA ASP A 272 -1.16 18.23 15.22
C ASP A 272 -2.65 17.91 14.96
N ASN A 273 -3.52 18.23 15.93
CA ASN A 273 -4.96 18.01 15.83
C ASN A 273 -5.63 18.78 14.67
N ASN A 274 -4.93 19.74 14.05
CA ASN A 274 -5.41 20.52 12.92
C ASN A 274 -4.98 19.93 11.57
N GLY A 275 -4.31 18.78 11.57
CA GLY A 275 -3.83 18.11 10.35
C GLY A 275 -2.60 18.76 9.73
N THR A 276 -1.93 19.67 10.45
CA THR A 276 -0.68 20.28 10.00
C THR A 276 0.47 19.37 10.37
N VAL A 277 1.35 19.05 9.40
CA VAL A 277 2.61 18.34 9.70
C VAL A 277 3.41 19.17 10.70
N GLY A 278 3.67 18.57 11.87
CA GLY A 278 4.35 19.26 12.95
C GLY A 278 5.78 19.64 12.53
N PRO A 279 6.27 20.84 12.90
CA PRO A 279 7.66 21.24 12.63
C PRO A 279 8.68 20.23 13.16
N GLU A 280 8.32 19.44 14.19
CA GLU A 280 9.14 18.40 14.78
C GLU A 280 9.41 17.22 13.83
N LEU A 281 8.45 16.84 12.99
CA LEU A 281 8.66 15.78 11.98
C LEU A 281 9.61 16.25 10.88
N GLU A 282 9.48 17.51 10.44
CA GLU A 282 10.40 18.11 9.47
C GLU A 282 11.81 18.30 10.04
N PHE A 283 11.91 18.62 11.34
CA PHE A 283 13.17 18.62 12.06
C PHE A 283 13.82 17.23 12.07
N LEU A 284 13.06 16.17 12.41
CA LEU A 284 13.58 14.79 12.36
C LEU A 284 14.08 14.38 10.98
N LYS A 285 13.35 14.72 9.91
CA LYS A 285 13.78 14.46 8.53
C LYS A 285 15.09 15.19 8.23
N THR A 286 15.20 16.45 8.62
CA THR A 286 16.40 17.27 8.41
C THR A 286 17.59 16.72 9.19
N GLU A 287 17.40 16.29 10.45
CA GLU A 287 18.47 15.67 11.24
C GLU A 287 18.90 14.33 10.68
N LEU A 288 17.96 13.50 10.18
CA LEU A 288 18.29 12.25 9.49
C LEU A 288 19.16 12.52 8.26
N GLU A 289 18.84 13.56 7.49
CA GLU A 289 19.60 13.89 6.29
C GLU A 289 21.06 14.25 6.56
N LYS A 290 21.33 14.89 7.71
CA LYS A 290 22.69 15.25 8.16
C LYS A 290 23.52 14.06 8.62
N GLN A 291 22.90 12.92 8.94
CA GLN A 291 23.63 11.77 9.44
C GLN A 291 24.54 11.19 8.36
N THR A 292 25.69 10.69 8.79
CA THR A 292 26.68 10.04 7.93
C THR A 292 27.17 8.76 8.59
N VAL A 293 27.70 7.84 7.79
CA VAL A 293 28.38 6.65 8.31
C VAL A 293 29.60 7.10 9.09
N GLN A 294 29.74 6.59 10.31
CA GLN A 294 30.76 7.02 11.27
C GLN A 294 31.15 5.84 12.18
N GLY A 295 32.27 5.98 12.90
CA GLY A 295 32.77 4.95 13.81
C GLY A 295 34.10 4.33 13.35
N GLN A 296 34.76 3.66 14.28
CA GLN A 296 36.09 3.06 14.06
C GLN A 296 36.04 1.53 14.01
N LEU A 297 35.15 0.93 14.83
CA LEU A 297 34.93 -0.50 14.85
C LEU A 297 33.80 -0.87 13.90
N ARG A 298 33.96 -2.02 13.24
CA ARG A 298 32.99 -2.52 12.25
C ARG A 298 31.70 -3.07 12.88
N GLN A 299 31.64 -3.19 14.21
CA GLN A 299 30.61 -3.91 14.94
C GLN A 299 29.73 -2.96 15.75
N SER A 300 28.44 -2.86 15.43
CA SER A 300 27.50 -1.95 16.09
C SER A 300 26.88 -2.52 17.39
N ASP A 301 26.53 -1.65 18.34
CA ASP A 301 25.85 -2.02 19.60
C ASP A 301 24.33 -1.93 19.50
N LEU A 302 23.71 -3.00 19.00
CA LEU A 302 22.25 -3.11 18.92
C LEU A 302 21.58 -3.07 20.31
N SER A 303 22.20 -3.67 21.33
CA SER A 303 21.60 -3.81 22.66
C SER A 303 21.43 -2.46 23.33
N GLY A 304 22.47 -1.62 23.27
CA GLY A 304 22.45 -0.23 23.75
C GLY A 304 21.44 0.62 22.98
N ALA A 305 21.39 0.49 21.64
CA ALA A 305 20.46 1.23 20.80
C ALA A 305 18.99 0.90 21.11
N MET A 306 18.65 -0.38 21.25
CA MET A 306 17.30 -0.81 21.64
C MET A 306 16.93 -0.32 23.04
N THR A 307 17.86 -0.39 23.99
CA THR A 307 17.64 0.10 25.36
C THR A 307 17.36 1.59 25.40
N ALA A 308 18.11 2.40 24.64
CA ALA A 308 17.90 3.84 24.54
C ALA A 308 16.53 4.20 23.93
N GLY A 309 16.02 3.34 23.05
CA GLY A 309 14.71 3.50 22.40
C GLY A 309 13.52 3.32 23.34
N LEU A 310 13.63 2.53 24.40
CA LEU A 310 12.49 2.10 25.22
C LEU A 310 11.66 3.26 25.80
N LYS A 311 12.33 4.32 26.28
CA LYS A 311 11.67 5.49 26.89
C LYS A 311 10.76 6.24 25.90
N ASN A 312 11.00 6.14 24.61
CA ASN A 312 10.17 6.81 23.60
C ASN A 312 8.73 6.26 23.57
N PHE A 313 8.52 5.01 24.03
CA PHE A 313 7.18 4.42 24.08
C PHE A 313 6.27 5.00 25.17
N ASP A 314 6.81 5.80 26.09
CA ASP A 314 6.03 6.53 27.09
C ASP A 314 5.25 7.71 26.48
N SER A 315 5.60 8.14 25.25
CA SER A 315 4.92 9.26 24.56
C SER A 315 3.43 8.99 24.31
N ASN A 316 3.04 7.71 24.15
CA ASN A 316 1.62 7.33 24.09
C ASN A 316 1.45 5.86 24.57
N PRO A 317 1.09 5.66 25.86
CA PRO A 317 0.96 4.33 26.44
C PRO A 317 -0.16 3.46 25.86
N LEU A 318 -1.17 4.05 25.22
CA LEU A 318 -2.33 3.36 24.64
C LEU A 318 -2.11 2.95 23.18
N ALA A 319 -1.07 3.48 22.53
CA ALA A 319 -0.75 3.20 21.15
C ALA A 319 -0.04 1.85 20.99
N ALA A 320 -0.12 1.25 19.80
CA ALA A 320 0.73 0.12 19.46
C ALA A 320 2.21 0.55 19.48
N LYS A 321 3.09 -0.26 20.06
CA LYS A 321 4.51 0.07 20.19
C LYS A 321 5.32 -0.76 19.21
N VAL A 322 6.07 -0.08 18.33
CA VAL A 322 6.86 -0.73 17.30
C VAL A 322 8.29 -0.22 17.31
N MET A 323 9.24 -1.15 17.28
CA MET A 323 10.66 -0.84 17.05
C MET A 323 11.06 -1.39 15.68
N ILE A 324 11.64 -0.54 14.83
CA ILE A 324 12.14 -0.93 13.50
C ILE A 324 13.65 -0.75 13.49
N VAL A 325 14.40 -1.79 13.20
CA VAL A 325 15.86 -1.77 13.08
C VAL A 325 16.23 -1.95 11.62
N ILE A 326 17.06 -1.05 11.09
CA ILE A 326 17.63 -1.16 9.73
C ILE A 326 19.16 -1.18 9.86
N THR A 327 19.75 -2.28 9.40
CA THR A 327 21.18 -2.59 9.60
C THR A 327 21.70 -3.44 8.44
N ASP A 328 23.01 -3.58 8.33
CA ASP A 328 23.65 -4.60 7.50
C ASP A 328 23.91 -5.93 8.24
N GLY A 329 23.63 -5.98 9.55
CA GLY A 329 23.80 -7.15 10.40
C GLY A 329 25.18 -7.28 11.06
N MET A 330 26.07 -6.29 10.89
CA MET A 330 27.41 -6.30 11.47
C MET A 330 27.40 -5.79 12.92
N PHE A 331 26.97 -6.63 13.85
CA PHE A 331 26.99 -6.30 15.28
C PHE A 331 28.22 -6.85 16.00
N ALA A 332 28.43 -6.41 17.24
CA ALA A 332 29.39 -7.05 18.17
C ALA A 332 29.28 -8.58 18.08
N THR A 333 30.40 -9.31 18.19
CA THR A 333 30.48 -10.76 17.96
C THR A 333 29.18 -11.43 18.41
N LEU A 334 28.36 -11.89 17.47
CA LEU A 334 26.91 -12.09 17.62
C LEU A 334 26.49 -13.09 18.73
N GLY A 335 27.44 -13.73 19.41
CA GLY A 335 27.22 -14.48 20.65
C GLY A 335 27.08 -13.62 21.92
N ASN A 336 27.38 -12.31 21.85
CA ASN A 336 27.31 -11.38 22.98
C ASN A 336 26.18 -10.33 22.85
N VAL A 337 25.45 -10.30 21.73
CA VAL A 337 24.29 -9.38 21.60
C VAL A 337 23.17 -9.88 22.51
N THR A 338 22.80 -9.06 23.49
CA THR A 338 21.74 -9.37 24.47
C THR A 338 20.64 -8.33 24.31
N LEU A 339 19.54 -8.73 23.70
CA LEU A 339 18.37 -7.88 23.54
C LEU A 339 17.74 -7.61 24.91
N PRO A 340 17.17 -6.41 25.15
CA PRO A 340 16.46 -6.11 26.39
C PRO A 340 15.07 -6.78 26.42
N THR A 341 15.00 -8.12 26.32
CA THR A 341 13.77 -8.89 26.09
C THR A 341 12.73 -8.70 27.18
N ALA A 342 13.16 -8.58 28.45
CA ALA A 342 12.28 -8.29 29.58
C ALA A 342 11.57 -6.93 29.44
N ASN A 343 12.28 -5.88 29.04
CA ASN A 343 11.70 -4.56 28.82
C ASN A 343 10.80 -4.52 27.58
N LEU A 344 11.24 -5.15 26.49
CA LEU A 344 10.44 -5.24 25.26
C LEU A 344 9.12 -5.97 25.50
N SER A 345 9.16 -7.10 26.21
CA SER A 345 7.98 -7.90 26.55
C SER A 345 7.03 -7.17 27.49
N SER A 346 7.57 -6.57 28.57
CA SER A 346 6.73 -5.83 29.54
C SER A 346 6.06 -4.61 28.94
N LEU A 347 6.70 -3.95 27.97
CA LEU A 347 6.10 -2.83 27.24
C LEU A 347 5.17 -3.28 26.10
N GLY A 348 5.24 -4.54 25.65
CA GLY A 348 4.49 -5.05 24.50
C GLY A 348 5.00 -4.50 23.15
N VAL A 349 6.32 -4.36 23.01
CA VAL A 349 6.94 -3.79 21.79
C VAL A 349 7.07 -4.86 20.71
N LYS A 350 6.48 -4.62 19.53
CA LYS A 350 6.75 -5.42 18.33
C LYS A 350 8.05 -4.94 17.67
N THR A 351 9.04 -5.81 17.60
CA THR A 351 10.34 -5.49 16.98
C THR A 351 10.45 -6.06 15.58
N PHE A 352 10.82 -5.23 14.60
CA PHE A 352 11.20 -5.62 13.25
C PHE A 352 12.69 -5.36 13.06
N ILE A 353 13.44 -6.35 12.58
CA ILE A 353 14.83 -6.21 12.18
C ILE A 353 14.94 -6.50 10.69
N TYR A 354 15.29 -5.46 9.94
CA TYR A 354 15.53 -5.53 8.51
C TYR A 354 17.03 -5.52 8.22
N LYS A 355 17.53 -6.61 7.64
CA LYS A 355 18.94 -6.72 7.21
C LYS A 355 19.06 -6.33 5.74
N LEU A 356 19.86 -5.30 5.45
CA LEU A 356 20.24 -4.89 4.11
C LEU A 356 21.55 -5.60 3.70
N PRO A 357 21.58 -6.38 2.61
CA PRO A 357 22.75 -7.18 2.24
C PRO A 357 23.86 -6.36 1.58
N GLN A 358 25.11 -6.80 1.75
CA GLN A 358 26.32 -6.21 1.14
C GLN A 358 26.76 -6.97 -0.13
N THR A 359 27.61 -6.35 -0.96
CA THR A 359 28.14 -6.98 -2.19
C THR A 359 28.93 -8.27 -2.00
N ASP A 360 29.64 -8.44 -0.87
CA ASP A 360 30.36 -9.68 -0.48
C ASP A 360 29.72 -10.26 0.80
N ASP A 361 28.38 -10.27 0.85
CA ASP A 361 27.62 -10.85 1.95
C ASP A 361 27.71 -12.39 1.91
N ARG A 362 28.88 -12.92 2.30
CA ARG A 362 29.07 -14.32 2.72
C ARG A 362 28.36 -14.61 4.04
N ASP A 363 27.68 -13.61 4.60
CA ASP A 363 27.11 -13.64 5.92
C ASP A 363 25.69 -14.26 5.89
N MET A 364 25.66 -15.59 5.87
CA MET A 364 24.49 -16.41 6.27
C MET A 364 24.16 -16.28 7.77
N TYR A 365 24.78 -15.33 8.48
CA TYR A 365 25.06 -15.39 9.92
C TYR A 365 23.83 -15.28 10.80
N TRP A 366 22.75 -14.62 10.36
CA TRP A 366 21.54 -14.54 11.19
C TRP A 366 20.72 -15.83 11.18
N ALA A 367 20.64 -16.52 10.03
CA ALA A 367 19.88 -17.76 9.90
C ALA A 367 20.52 -18.95 10.66
N ASN A 368 21.82 -18.85 10.96
CA ASN A 368 22.59 -19.85 11.71
C ASN A 368 22.82 -19.48 13.18
N ASN A 369 22.53 -18.23 13.60
CA ASN A 369 22.66 -17.82 15.00
C ASN A 369 21.33 -18.02 15.74
N SER A 370 21.26 -19.12 16.50
CA SER A 370 20.09 -19.49 17.29
C SER A 370 19.83 -18.54 18.47
N ALA A 371 20.85 -17.88 19.03
CA ALA A 371 20.69 -17.09 20.25
C ALA A 371 19.95 -15.78 20.01
N LEU A 372 20.36 -15.00 19.01
CA LEU A 372 19.71 -13.73 18.68
C LEU A 372 18.32 -13.94 18.09
N THR A 373 18.18 -14.99 17.29
CA THR A 373 16.89 -15.45 16.77
C THR A 373 15.95 -15.87 17.92
N SER A 374 16.44 -16.62 18.91
CA SER A 374 15.66 -17.01 20.10
C SER A 374 15.22 -15.79 20.90
N GLN A 375 16.12 -14.87 21.22
CA GLN A 375 15.81 -13.64 21.95
C GLN A 375 14.78 -12.78 21.22
N LEU A 376 14.89 -12.66 19.89
CA LEU A 376 13.88 -11.95 19.09
C LEU A 376 12.53 -12.67 19.12
N CYS A 377 12.52 -14.01 19.11
CA CYS A 377 11.30 -14.79 19.19
C CYS A 377 10.62 -14.75 20.56
N GLU A 378 11.37 -14.64 21.66
CA GLU A 378 10.82 -14.46 23.01
C GLU A 378 9.93 -13.22 23.12
N VAL A 379 10.23 -12.18 22.34
CA VAL A 379 9.45 -10.93 22.29
C VAL A 379 8.46 -10.89 21.12
N GLY A 380 8.24 -12.01 20.43
CA GLY A 380 7.38 -12.08 19.24
C GLY A 380 7.87 -11.18 18.11
N GLY A 381 9.18 -11.01 17.94
CA GLY A 381 9.77 -10.14 16.91
C GLY A 381 9.71 -10.70 15.49
N HIS A 382 10.20 -9.90 14.55
CA HIS A 382 10.26 -10.22 13.11
C HIS A 382 11.65 -9.94 12.58
N PHE A 383 12.25 -10.90 11.87
CA PHE A 383 13.50 -10.72 11.15
C PHE A 383 13.31 -10.98 9.67
N GLU A 384 13.84 -10.09 8.83
CA GLU A 384 13.76 -10.22 7.38
C GLU A 384 14.99 -9.62 6.67
N PRO A 385 15.69 -10.41 5.83
CA PRO A 385 16.67 -9.87 4.91
C PRO A 385 15.98 -9.25 3.69
N ILE A 386 16.31 -8.00 3.39
CA ILE A 386 15.78 -7.27 2.22
C ILE A 386 16.74 -7.47 1.05
N LEU A 387 16.56 -8.57 0.30
CA LEU A 387 17.45 -8.95 -0.80
C LEU A 387 17.13 -8.22 -2.12
N LYS A 388 15.87 -7.81 -2.29
CA LYS A 388 15.34 -7.14 -3.47
C LYS A 388 14.44 -5.98 -3.08
N ASN A 389 13.96 -5.23 -4.06
CA ASN A 389 12.95 -4.17 -3.90
C ASN A 389 13.41 -2.94 -3.10
N LEU A 390 14.72 -2.67 -2.94
CA LEU A 390 15.16 -1.42 -2.30
C LEU A 390 14.87 -0.18 -3.14
N GLU A 391 14.61 -0.37 -4.44
CA GLU A 391 14.04 0.67 -5.32
C GLU A 391 12.59 0.99 -4.97
N ASN A 392 11.89 0.11 -4.24
CA ASN A 392 10.54 0.29 -3.71
C ASN A 392 10.54 0.18 -2.18
N PRO A 393 10.96 1.25 -1.46
CA PRO A 393 11.29 1.14 -0.05
C PRO A 393 10.10 0.74 0.85
N LEU A 394 8.87 1.07 0.44
CA LEU A 394 7.66 0.65 1.18
C LEU A 394 7.37 -0.84 1.02
N LEU A 395 7.63 -1.42 -0.17
CA LEU A 395 7.53 -2.87 -0.38
C LEU A 395 8.65 -3.63 0.34
N ALA A 396 9.84 -3.02 0.45
CA ALA A 396 10.99 -3.60 1.15
C ALA A 396 10.71 -3.93 2.63
N ILE A 397 9.81 -3.17 3.28
CA ILE A 397 9.39 -3.38 4.67
C ILE A 397 7.92 -3.82 4.78
N ARG A 398 7.40 -4.53 3.76
CA ARG A 398 5.98 -4.94 3.67
C ARG A 398 5.45 -5.72 4.88
N SER A 399 6.31 -6.43 5.60
CA SER A 399 5.94 -7.21 6.78
C SER A 399 5.46 -6.31 7.93
N PHE A 400 6.02 -5.11 8.07
CA PHE A 400 5.49 -4.09 8.97
C PHE A 400 4.05 -3.69 8.60
N TYR A 401 3.79 -3.39 7.32
CA TYR A 401 2.46 -2.98 6.87
C TYR A 401 1.44 -4.13 6.97
N SER A 402 1.87 -5.37 6.72
CA SER A 402 1.04 -6.55 6.91
C SER A 402 0.65 -6.72 8.39
N TYR A 403 1.59 -6.51 9.30
CA TYR A 403 1.33 -6.54 10.74
C TYR A 403 0.32 -5.47 11.15
N THR A 404 0.54 -4.19 10.80
CA THR A 404 -0.38 -3.12 11.21
C THR A 404 -1.77 -3.27 10.58
N ALA A 405 -1.84 -3.76 9.34
CA ALA A 405 -3.11 -4.05 8.68
C ALA A 405 -3.81 -5.23 9.36
N GLY A 406 -3.08 -6.27 9.77
CA GLY A 406 -3.61 -7.37 10.56
C GLY A 406 -4.18 -6.92 11.91
N LEU A 407 -3.52 -5.97 12.58
CA LEU A 407 -4.06 -5.36 13.81
C LEU A 407 -5.37 -4.63 13.53
N LYS A 408 -5.40 -3.80 12.47
CA LYS A 408 -6.60 -3.09 12.06
C LYS A 408 -7.74 -4.06 11.76
N ARG A 409 -7.47 -5.11 10.97
CA ARG A 409 -8.42 -6.18 10.64
C ARG A 409 -9.03 -6.83 11.88
N ALA A 410 -8.20 -7.18 12.86
CA ALA A 410 -8.68 -7.80 14.10
C ALA A 410 -9.59 -6.86 14.91
N LEU A 411 -9.21 -5.57 15.00
CA LEU A 411 -9.97 -4.56 15.74
C LEU A 411 -11.32 -4.25 15.12
N THR A 412 -11.44 -4.40 13.81
CA THR A 412 -12.62 -4.02 13.07
C THR A 412 -13.43 -5.21 12.56
N ASN A 413 -13.09 -6.42 13.00
CA ASN A 413 -13.71 -7.66 12.57
C ASN A 413 -13.75 -7.79 11.04
N ASP A 414 -12.66 -7.38 10.37
CA ASP A 414 -12.49 -7.45 8.91
C ASP A 414 -13.56 -6.69 8.10
N GLY A 415 -14.28 -5.76 8.76
CA GLY A 415 -15.33 -4.97 8.15
C GLY A 415 -14.79 -3.83 7.27
N PRO A 416 -15.62 -3.22 6.41
CA PRO A 416 -15.24 -2.01 5.68
C PRO A 416 -15.03 -0.80 6.61
N HIS A 417 -14.19 0.15 6.17
CA HIS A 417 -13.85 1.37 6.93
C HIS A 417 -13.99 2.63 6.11
N TYR A 418 -14.43 3.69 6.77
CA TYR A 418 -14.47 5.02 6.18
C TYR A 418 -13.27 5.85 6.60
N SER A 419 -12.65 6.51 5.63
CA SER A 419 -11.75 7.61 5.92
C SER A 419 -12.51 8.76 6.59
N TYR A 420 -11.77 9.65 7.27
CA TYR A 420 -12.27 11.00 7.54
C TYR A 420 -12.61 11.71 6.22
N ILE A 421 -13.32 12.84 6.29
CA ILE A 421 -13.59 13.67 5.10
C ILE A 421 -12.32 14.43 4.73
N TYR A 422 -11.87 14.32 3.49
CA TYR A 422 -10.64 14.95 3.00
C TYR A 422 -10.78 15.41 1.55
N GLU A 423 -9.81 16.18 1.06
CA GLU A 423 -9.75 16.59 -0.35
C GLU A 423 -9.07 15.52 -1.22
N ASP A 424 -9.64 15.24 -2.38
CA ASP A 424 -9.05 14.31 -3.34
C ASP A 424 -7.68 14.79 -3.86
N PHE A 425 -6.75 13.86 -4.11
CA PHE A 425 -5.42 14.22 -4.61
C PHE A 425 -5.48 14.86 -6.00
N ASP A 426 -6.34 14.31 -6.86
CA ASP A 426 -6.56 14.83 -8.22
C ASP A 426 -7.48 16.07 -8.20
N LYS A 427 -7.97 16.49 -7.01
CA LYS A 427 -8.89 17.60 -6.74
C LYS A 427 -10.20 17.55 -7.54
N ILE A 428 -10.63 16.34 -7.93
CA ILE A 428 -11.79 16.09 -8.79
C ILE A 428 -13.10 16.57 -8.15
N GLY A 429 -13.25 16.38 -6.85
CA GLY A 429 -14.37 16.90 -6.07
C GLY A 429 -13.91 17.83 -4.96
N GLY A 430 -14.87 18.42 -4.25
CA GLY A 430 -14.61 19.07 -2.97
C GLY A 430 -14.38 18.02 -1.88
N ASN A 431 -15.33 17.89 -0.96
CA ASN A 431 -15.19 16.98 0.16
C ASN A 431 -15.47 15.52 -0.27
N ILE A 432 -14.52 14.64 0.00
CA ILE A 432 -14.67 13.20 -0.28
C ILE A 432 -14.49 12.36 0.99
N THR A 433 -15.11 11.18 0.98
CA THR A 433 -14.76 10.08 1.88
C THR A 433 -14.59 8.81 1.07
N THR A 434 -13.85 7.85 1.60
CA THR A 434 -13.61 6.57 0.94
C THR A 434 -14.00 5.43 1.86
N VAL A 435 -14.86 4.54 1.38
CA VAL A 435 -15.05 3.23 2.00
C VAL A 435 -13.95 2.30 1.50
N THR A 436 -13.30 1.60 2.41
CA THR A 436 -12.12 0.76 2.14
C THR A 436 -12.26 -0.60 2.77
N LYS A 437 -11.62 -1.61 2.18
CA LYS A 437 -11.44 -2.93 2.78
C LYS A 437 -10.08 -3.50 2.37
N THR A 438 -9.39 -4.15 3.29
CA THR A 438 -8.07 -4.75 3.08
C THR A 438 -8.20 -6.15 2.47
N ALA A 439 -7.27 -6.50 1.58
CA ALA A 439 -7.14 -7.82 0.98
C ALA A 439 -5.91 -8.52 1.57
N PHE A 440 -6.08 -9.75 2.06
CA PHE A 440 -5.02 -10.56 2.63
C PHE A 440 -4.79 -11.84 1.84
N GLY A 441 -3.53 -12.22 1.71
CA GLY A 441 -3.13 -13.48 1.12
C GLY A 441 -3.28 -14.65 2.07
N PRO A 442 -3.07 -15.88 1.58
CA PRO A 442 -3.29 -17.10 2.35
C PRO A 442 -2.37 -17.24 3.57
N SER A 443 -1.22 -16.55 3.59
CA SER A 443 -0.30 -16.56 4.73
C SER A 443 -0.54 -15.40 5.71
N GLY A 444 -1.59 -14.61 5.51
CA GLY A 444 -1.92 -13.44 6.33
C GLY A 444 -1.15 -12.17 5.96
N GLU A 445 -0.45 -12.16 4.83
CA GLU A 445 0.20 -10.99 4.27
C GLU A 445 -0.80 -10.01 3.65
N LEU A 446 -0.56 -8.71 3.76
CA LEU A 446 -1.37 -7.71 3.08
C LEU A 446 -1.05 -7.75 1.58
N ILE A 447 -2.08 -7.94 0.75
CA ILE A 447 -1.98 -7.83 -0.71
C ILE A 447 -2.23 -6.38 -1.13
N GLY A 448 -3.22 -5.73 -0.52
CA GLY A 448 -3.60 -4.38 -0.89
C GLY A 448 -4.90 -3.91 -0.24
N VAL A 449 -5.41 -2.79 -0.74
CA VAL A 449 -6.63 -2.14 -0.24
C VAL A 449 -7.53 -1.83 -1.42
N ALA A 450 -8.77 -2.31 -1.36
CA ALA A 450 -9.83 -1.85 -2.24
C ALA A 450 -10.47 -0.59 -1.65
N GLY A 451 -10.90 0.32 -2.51
CA GLY A 451 -11.60 1.53 -2.09
C GLY A 451 -12.65 1.99 -3.09
N ILE A 452 -13.69 2.64 -2.57
CA ILE A 452 -14.68 3.35 -3.36
C ILE A 452 -14.76 4.78 -2.82
N THR A 453 -14.37 5.75 -3.65
CA THR A 453 -14.48 7.18 -3.32
C THR A 453 -15.90 7.68 -3.55
N LEU A 454 -16.44 8.33 -2.51
CA LEU A 454 -17.73 9.00 -2.49
C LEU A 454 -17.49 10.50 -2.58
N TYR A 455 -17.95 11.10 -3.67
CA TYR A 455 -17.91 12.54 -3.88
C TYR A 455 -19.15 13.16 -3.24
N LEU A 456 -19.02 13.66 -2.01
CA LEU A 456 -20.16 14.04 -1.16
C LEU A 456 -21.01 15.15 -1.78
N ASP A 457 -20.35 16.09 -2.48
CA ASP A 457 -21.00 17.19 -3.19
C ASP A 457 -21.80 16.72 -4.42
N SER A 458 -21.53 15.51 -4.91
CA SER A 458 -22.17 14.92 -6.08
C SER A 458 -23.30 13.94 -5.74
N LEU A 459 -23.60 13.71 -4.45
CA LEU A 459 -24.66 12.77 -4.02
C LEU A 459 -26.08 13.37 -4.08
N GLY A 460 -26.21 14.66 -4.38
CA GLY A 460 -27.49 15.35 -4.51
C GLY A 460 -28.34 15.27 -3.24
N ASN A 461 -29.61 14.89 -3.37
CA ASN A 461 -30.56 14.82 -2.25
C ASN A 461 -30.19 13.78 -1.17
N THR A 462 -29.22 12.92 -1.43
CA THR A 462 -28.80 11.86 -0.49
C THR A 462 -27.66 12.33 0.43
N THR A 463 -27.04 13.49 0.16
CA THR A 463 -25.87 13.98 0.90
C THR A 463 -26.11 14.09 2.41
N ASP A 464 -27.18 14.75 2.85
CA ASP A 464 -27.44 14.96 4.28
C ASP A 464 -27.67 13.63 5.03
N GLN A 465 -28.38 12.70 4.40
CA GLN A 465 -28.64 11.39 4.98
C GLN A 465 -27.36 10.56 5.09
N VAL A 466 -26.49 10.63 4.07
CA VAL A 466 -25.18 9.98 4.10
C VAL A 466 -24.29 10.57 5.20
N LEU A 467 -24.21 11.91 5.30
CA LEU A 467 -23.44 12.58 6.33
C LEU A 467 -23.92 12.21 7.74
N GLN A 468 -25.23 12.12 7.96
CA GLN A 468 -25.81 11.69 9.23
C GLN A 468 -25.41 10.26 9.60
N VAL A 469 -25.42 9.32 8.63
CA VAL A 469 -25.02 7.93 8.89
C VAL A 469 -23.51 7.83 9.11
N LEU A 470 -22.69 8.59 8.37
CA LEU A 470 -21.24 8.61 8.52
C LEU A 470 -20.78 9.04 9.92
N GLN A 471 -21.52 9.94 10.59
CA GLN A 471 -21.22 10.33 11.98
C GLN A 471 -21.25 9.15 12.95
N ASN A 472 -22.06 8.13 12.67
CA ASN A 472 -22.20 6.93 13.49
C ASN A 472 -21.30 5.76 13.03
N LYS A 473 -20.58 5.92 11.91
CA LYS A 473 -19.62 4.93 11.42
C LYS A 473 -18.24 5.23 12.02
N THR A 474 -17.48 4.18 12.34
CA THR A 474 -16.10 4.34 12.79
C THR A 474 -15.27 4.96 11.67
N THR A 475 -14.83 6.20 11.87
CA THR A 475 -13.99 6.94 10.91
C THR A 475 -12.56 7.03 11.42
N GLY A 476 -11.59 6.89 10.51
CA GLY A 476 -10.18 7.12 10.81
C GLY A 476 -9.48 6.01 11.60
N ASN A 477 -8.42 6.40 12.32
CA ASN A 477 -7.49 5.49 13.00
C ASN A 477 -7.81 5.26 14.49
N SER A 478 -8.84 5.94 15.01
CA SER A 478 -9.19 5.89 16.43
C SER A 478 -9.56 4.46 16.84
N LEU A 479 -8.84 3.99 17.85
CA LEU A 479 -9.12 2.75 18.55
C LEU A 479 -10.30 2.97 19.51
N PRO A 480 -11.14 1.96 19.77
CA PRO A 480 -11.91 1.98 21.01
C PRO A 480 -10.93 2.13 22.18
N GLY A 481 -11.25 2.97 23.17
CA GLY A 481 -10.35 3.43 24.26
C GLY A 481 -9.83 2.36 25.24
N SER A 482 -9.73 1.10 24.81
CA SER A 482 -9.06 0.02 25.52
C SER A 482 -7.64 -0.17 24.96
N PRO A 483 -6.64 -0.50 25.81
CA PRO A 483 -5.33 -0.92 25.34
C PRO A 483 -5.49 -2.07 24.35
N ILE A 484 -4.82 -2.01 23.19
CA ILE A 484 -4.82 -3.14 22.25
C ILE A 484 -4.06 -4.29 22.94
N VAL A 485 -4.80 -5.25 23.49
CA VAL A 485 -4.22 -6.50 23.99
C VAL A 485 -3.91 -7.36 22.79
N LEU A 486 -2.69 -7.21 22.26
CA LEU A 486 -2.17 -8.10 21.25
C LEU A 486 -1.74 -9.38 21.94
N THR A 487 -2.44 -10.49 21.67
CA THR A 487 -1.87 -11.82 21.86
C THR A 487 -0.56 -11.85 21.09
N ALA A 488 0.53 -12.23 21.76
CA ALA A 488 1.89 -12.23 21.21
C ALA A 488 1.86 -12.73 19.76
N ALA A 489 2.10 -11.82 18.81
CA ALA A 489 2.19 -12.20 17.41
C ALA A 489 3.33 -13.20 17.28
N ASN A 490 3.09 -14.30 16.56
CA ASN A 490 4.09 -15.33 16.34
C ASN A 490 5.42 -14.70 15.87
N CYS A 491 6.53 -15.24 16.38
CA CYS A 491 7.84 -14.89 15.86
C CYS A 491 7.93 -15.29 14.39
N THR A 492 8.50 -14.41 13.57
CA THR A 492 8.70 -14.68 12.14
C THR A 492 10.15 -14.43 11.77
N ILE A 493 10.81 -15.48 11.25
CA ILE A 493 12.18 -15.43 10.78
C ILE A 493 12.20 -15.79 9.30
N VAL A 494 12.28 -14.77 8.45
CA VAL A 494 12.36 -14.96 7.01
C VAL A 494 13.81 -15.23 6.63
N ARG A 495 14.07 -16.39 6.00
CA ARG A 495 15.43 -16.76 5.58
C ARG A 495 15.76 -16.38 4.15
N GLN A 496 14.76 -16.28 3.29
CA GLN A 496 14.88 -15.91 1.87
C GLN A 496 13.61 -15.21 1.40
N THR A 497 13.74 -14.27 0.48
CA THR A 497 12.61 -13.73 -0.28
C THR A 497 12.19 -14.76 -1.33
N VAL A 498 11.01 -15.37 -1.15
CA VAL A 498 10.44 -16.30 -2.15
C VAL A 498 9.96 -15.49 -3.35
N GLU A 499 10.36 -15.88 -4.56
CA GLU A 499 9.75 -15.34 -5.78
C GLU A 499 8.31 -15.85 -5.92
N PRO A 500 7.31 -14.97 -6.13
CA PRO A 500 5.90 -15.35 -6.11
C PRO A 500 5.54 -16.49 -7.06
N CYS A 501 6.28 -16.62 -8.17
CA CYS A 501 6.02 -17.61 -9.21
C CYS A 501 7.21 -18.55 -9.50
N GLY A 502 8.26 -18.51 -8.66
CA GLY A 502 9.50 -19.27 -8.88
C GLY A 502 10.34 -18.81 -10.09
N GLY A 503 11.59 -19.26 -10.17
CA GLY A 503 12.58 -18.77 -11.13
C GLY A 503 12.42 -19.23 -12.60
N ASN A 504 11.36 -19.96 -12.94
CA ASN A 504 11.14 -20.53 -14.27
C ASN A 504 10.01 -19.87 -15.07
N VAL A 505 9.33 -18.86 -14.53
CA VAL A 505 8.31 -18.15 -15.30
C VAL A 505 9.00 -17.15 -16.22
N GLN A 506 9.08 -17.49 -17.51
CA GLN A 506 9.42 -16.56 -18.59
C GLN A 506 8.30 -15.51 -18.67
N TYR A 507 8.43 -14.44 -17.89
CA TYR A 507 7.60 -13.26 -18.04
C TYR A 507 7.74 -12.78 -19.49
N ALA A 508 6.65 -12.60 -20.22
CA ALA A 508 6.72 -11.82 -21.44
C ALA A 508 7.20 -10.42 -21.02
N LEU A 509 8.47 -10.10 -21.23
CA LEU A 509 9.17 -8.96 -20.59
C LEU A 509 8.63 -7.56 -20.96
N ASN A 510 7.50 -7.48 -21.68
CA ASN A 510 6.84 -6.25 -22.15
C ASN A 510 5.36 -6.12 -21.71
N SER A 511 4.87 -6.91 -20.75
CA SER A 511 3.46 -7.37 -20.82
C SER A 511 2.45 -6.85 -19.78
N GLY A 512 2.85 -6.15 -18.72
CA GLY A 512 1.86 -5.64 -17.74
C GLY A 512 1.12 -4.38 -18.24
N LEU A 513 1.87 -3.50 -18.88
CA LEU A 513 1.37 -2.23 -19.41
C LEU A 513 1.37 -2.23 -20.93
N CYS A 514 0.41 -1.55 -21.53
CA CYS A 514 0.35 -1.44 -22.98
C CYS A 514 1.57 -0.68 -23.53
N PRO A 515 2.19 -1.14 -24.63
CA PRO A 515 3.26 -0.40 -25.29
C PRO A 515 2.81 1.02 -25.63
N GLN A 516 3.69 2.01 -25.45
CA GLN A 516 3.45 3.36 -25.93
C GLN A 516 3.64 3.36 -27.45
N THR A 517 2.55 3.45 -28.21
CA THR A 517 2.58 3.42 -29.68
C THR A 517 2.55 4.81 -30.33
N ASP A 518 2.36 5.87 -29.55
CA ASP A 518 2.26 7.24 -30.05
C ASP A 518 3.54 8.04 -29.73
N ASP A 519 4.17 8.63 -30.74
CA ASP A 519 5.29 9.57 -30.58
C ASP A 519 4.78 10.87 -29.92
N GLN A 520 5.42 11.29 -28.82
CA GLN A 520 5.07 12.48 -28.04
C GLN A 520 5.21 13.79 -28.83
N SER A 521 5.75 13.76 -30.07
CA SER A 521 5.96 14.93 -30.92
C SER A 521 4.69 15.60 -31.47
N THR A 522 3.51 14.98 -31.34
CA THR A 522 2.26 15.49 -31.97
C THR A 522 1.04 15.63 -31.05
N ILE A 523 1.21 15.54 -29.72
CA ILE A 523 0.11 15.79 -28.78
C ILE A 523 -0.23 17.29 -28.77
N GLN A 524 -1.12 17.72 -29.65
CA GLN A 524 -1.79 19.02 -29.58
C GLN A 524 -2.53 19.13 -28.24
N PRO A 525 -2.53 20.30 -27.58
CA PRO A 525 -3.30 20.51 -26.36
C PRO A 525 -4.77 20.19 -26.64
N TYR A 526 -5.28 19.20 -25.90
CA TYR A 526 -6.64 18.67 -25.91
C TYR A 526 -7.68 19.72 -26.35
N MET A 527 -8.03 19.70 -27.64
CA MET A 527 -9.12 20.49 -28.18
C MET A 527 -10.42 19.80 -27.81
N LEU A 528 -11.15 20.40 -26.87
CA LEU A 528 -12.53 20.07 -26.57
C LEU A 528 -13.37 20.27 -27.84
N SER A 529 -13.76 19.19 -28.50
CA SER A 529 -14.89 19.22 -29.42
C SER A 529 -16.16 19.31 -28.55
N PHE A 530 -16.62 20.53 -28.31
CA PHE A 530 -17.94 20.79 -27.75
C PHE A 530 -18.98 20.33 -28.76
N VAL A 531 -19.84 19.39 -28.37
CA VAL A 531 -21.14 19.14 -28.99
C VAL A 531 -22.19 19.32 -27.90
#